data_AF-A0A3N5KIR7-F1
#
_entry.id   AF-A0A3N5KIR7-F1
#
_cell.length_a   1.000
_cell.length_b   1.000
_cell.length_c   1.000
_cell.angle_alpha   90.00
_cell.angle_beta   90.00
_cell.angle_gamma   90.00
#
_symmetry.space_group_name_H-M   'P 1'
#
loop_
_entity.id
_entity.type
_entity.pdbx_description
1 polymer ?
#
loop_
_entity_poly.entity_id
_entity_poly.type
_entity_poly.pdbx_seq_one_letter_code
_entity_poly.pdbx_strand_id
1 'polypeptide(L)' 'ISGETLVTPPPHEPGLLPAWLAEKGVTDVIAGGMGQRAINLFNQQKINVFVGAPIKMPRDLANDLLNETLVAGANYCDH' A
#
# COMPACT_ATOMS: atom_id res chain seq x y z
N ILE A 1 12.32 -4.75 11.31
CA ILE A 1 12.58 -3.81 10.19
C ILE A 1 14.08 -3.53 10.10
N SER A 2 14.72 -3.91 9.00
CA SER A 2 16.19 -3.84 8.83
C SER A 2 16.67 -2.62 8.03
N GLY A 3 15.76 -1.85 7.41
CA GLY A 3 16.08 -0.65 6.65
C GLY A 3 14.81 0.07 6.18
N GLU A 4 14.97 1.30 5.71
CA GLU A 4 13.92 2.12 5.13
C GLU A 4 14.50 2.89 3.93
N THR A 5 13.81 2.86 2.79
CA THR A 5 14.24 3.52 1.56
C THR A 5 13.10 4.34 1.01
N LEU A 6 13.32 5.64 0.84
CA LEU A 6 12.36 6.53 0.19
C LEU A 6 12.63 6.53 -1.31
N VAL A 7 11.60 6.24 -2.10
CA VAL A 7 11.68 6.16 -3.56
C VAL A 7 10.71 7.14 -4.19
N THR A 8 11.15 7.83 -5.24
CA THR A 8 10.26 8.65 -6.06
C THR A 8 9.43 7.74 -6.96
N PRO A 9 8.10 7.81 -6.93
CA PRO A 9 7.26 7.01 -7.82
C PRO A 9 7.41 7.47 -9.28
N PRO A 10 7.15 6.59 -10.25
CA PRO A 10 7.02 6.99 -11.65
C PRO A 10 5.77 7.89 -11.83
N PRO A 11 5.60 8.52 -13.00
CA PRO A 11 4.41 9.31 -13.32
C PRO A 11 3.10 8.57 -13.04
N HIS A 12 2.05 9.30 -12.63
CA HIS A 12 0.79 8.68 -12.27
C HIS A 12 0.01 8.21 -13.50
N GLU A 13 0.11 6.93 -13.81
CA GLU A 13 -0.68 6.27 -14.85
C GLU A 13 -1.43 5.05 -14.27
N PRO A 14 -2.70 4.82 -14.66
CA PRO A 14 -3.45 3.66 -14.20
C PRO A 14 -2.74 2.33 -14.53
N GLY A 15 -2.45 1.53 -13.51
CA GLY A 15 -1.81 0.22 -13.65
C GLY A 15 -0.28 0.23 -13.67
N LEU A 16 0.36 1.40 -13.79
CA LEU A 16 1.82 1.51 -13.77
C LEU A 16 2.38 1.18 -12.38
N LEU A 17 1.79 1.75 -11.33
CA LEU A 17 2.29 1.58 -9.96
C LEU A 17 2.22 0.11 -9.47
N PRO A 18 1.12 -0.64 -9.67
CA PRO A 18 1.08 -2.07 -9.32
C PRO A 18 2.17 -2.90 -9.99
N ALA A 19 2.38 -2.75 -11.30
CA ALA A 19 3.41 -3.47 -12.03
C ALA A 19 4.82 -3.08 -11.55
N TRP A 20 5.07 -1.78 -11.41
CA TRP A 20 6.36 -1.25 -10.93
C TRP A 20 6.73 -1.72 -9.51
N LEU A 21 5.74 -1.81 -8.61
CA LEU A 21 5.96 -2.32 -7.26
C LEU A 21 6.15 -3.85 -7.26
N ALA A 22 5.42 -4.58 -8.11
CA ALA A 22 5.59 -6.02 -8.28
C ALA A 22 7.01 -6.38 -8.77
N GLU A 23 7.55 -5.62 -9.73
CA GLU A 23 8.94 -5.77 -10.21
C GLU A 23 9.98 -5.57 -9.11
N LYS A 24 9.65 -4.82 -8.06
CA LYS A 24 10.50 -4.61 -6.87
C LYS A 24 10.32 -5.67 -5.79
N GLY A 25 9.46 -6.65 -6.01
CA GLY A 25 9.15 -7.69 -5.04
C GLY A 25 8.30 -7.21 -3.86
N VAL A 26 7.56 -6.11 -4.02
CA VAL A 26 6.63 -5.64 -3.00
C VAL A 26 5.47 -6.62 -2.89
N THR A 27 5.13 -7.02 -1.66
CA THR A 27 4.05 -7.97 -1.36
C THR A 27 2.83 -7.30 -0.74
N ASP A 28 3.02 -6.15 -0.08
CA ASP A 28 2.01 -5.47 0.72
C ASP A 28 2.13 -3.97 0.52
N VAL A 29 1.01 -3.26 0.35
CA VAL A 29 0.97 -1.80 0.39
C VAL A 29 -0.03 -1.32 1.42
N ILE A 30 0.38 -0.28 2.16
CA ILE A 30 -0.42 0.37 3.19
C ILE A 30 -0.76 1.78 2.68
N ALA A 31 -2.04 2.14 2.72
CA ALA A 31 -2.53 3.45 2.29
C ALA A 31 -3.65 3.96 3.22
N GLY A 32 -3.81 5.28 3.29
CA GLY A 32 -4.96 5.89 3.98
C GLY A 32 -6.27 5.63 3.22
N GLY A 33 -6.24 5.66 1.90
CA GLY A 33 -7.37 5.32 1.03
C GLY A 33 -6.90 4.92 -0.36
N MET A 34 -7.70 4.11 -1.05
CA MET A 34 -7.41 3.68 -2.42
C MET A 34 -8.70 3.33 -3.16
N GLY A 35 -8.85 3.83 -4.40
CA GLY A 35 -10.00 3.50 -5.23
C GLY A 35 -10.05 2.01 -5.60
N GLN A 36 -11.25 1.44 -5.72
CA GLN A 36 -11.45 0.01 -5.97
C GLN A 36 -10.72 -0.52 -7.21
N ARG A 37 -10.65 0.28 -8.28
CA ARG A 37 -9.90 -0.08 -9.49
C ARG A 37 -8.41 -0.29 -9.19
N ALA A 38 -7.80 0.58 -8.39
CA ALA A 38 -6.39 0.45 -8.04
C ALA A 38 -6.15 -0.76 -7.13
N ILE A 39 -7.02 -0.99 -6.14
CA ILE A 39 -6.99 -2.19 -5.29
C ILE A 39 -7.01 -3.46 -6.15
N ASN A 40 -7.93 -3.53 -7.12
CA ASN A 40 -8.03 -4.68 -8.03
C ASN A 40 -6.75 -4.89 -8.84
N LEU A 41 -6.10 -3.82 -9.30
CA LEU A 41 -4.84 -3.92 -10.06
C LEU A 41 -3.67 -4.41 -9.19
N PHE A 42 -3.59 -3.99 -7.92
CA PHE A 42 -2.62 -4.53 -6.97
C PHE A 42 -2.86 -6.01 -6.69
N ASN A 43 -4.12 -6.40 -6.43
CA ASN A 43 -4.48 -7.79 -6.17
C ASN A 43 -4.18 -8.71 -7.37
N GLN A 44 -4.34 -8.22 -8.61
CA GLN A 44 -3.95 -8.96 -9.82
C GLN A 44 -2.44 -9.24 -9.88
N GLN A 45 -1.62 -8.37 -9.29
CA GLN A 45 -0.18 -8.56 -9.15
C GLN A 45 0.20 -9.37 -7.89
N LYS A 46 -0.78 -9.96 -7.18
CA LYS A 46 -0.59 -10.68 -5.91
C LYS A 46 -0.01 -9.80 -4.79
N ILE A 47 -0.34 -8.50 -4.82
CA ILE A 47 0.04 -7.53 -3.80
C ILE A 47 -1.17 -7.29 -2.89
N ASN A 48 -1.00 -7.49 -1.59
CA ASN A 48 -2.04 -7.19 -0.60
C ASN A 48 -2.15 -5.69 -0.40
N VAL A 49 -3.38 -5.19 -0.21
CA VAL A 49 -3.62 -3.76 0.01
C VAL A 49 -4.34 -3.56 1.33
N PHE A 50 -3.73 -2.77 2.21
CA PHE A 50 -4.27 -2.33 3.49
C PHE A 50 -4.66 -0.87 3.38
N VAL A 51 -5.97 -0.60 3.35
CA VAL A 51 -6.55 0.75 3.29
C VAL A 51 -7.06 1.21 4.66
N GLY A 52 -7.31 2.51 4.82
CA GLY A 52 -7.77 3.06 6.08
C GLY A 52 -6.68 3.16 7.14
N ALA A 53 -5.40 3.11 6.75
CA ALA A 53 -4.30 3.24 7.68
C ALA A 53 -4.28 4.64 8.31
N PRO A 54 -4.03 4.77 9.63
CA PRO A 54 -3.91 6.05 10.30
C PRO A 54 -2.67 6.83 9.84
N ILE A 55 -2.68 8.15 10.02
CA ILE A 55 -1.50 8.98 9.79
C ILE A 55 -0.45 8.67 10.87
N LYS A 56 0.57 7.90 10.50
CA LYS A 56 1.73 7.53 11.32
C LYS A 56 3.00 7.53 10.46
N MET A 57 4.16 7.38 11.09
CA MET A 57 5.41 7.20 10.34
C MET A 57 5.40 5.88 9.55
N PRO A 58 6.05 5.80 8.37
CA PRO A 58 6.09 4.58 7.56
C PRO A 58 6.60 3.36 8.35
N ARG A 59 7.63 3.58 9.18
CA ARG A 59 8.19 2.54 10.05
C ARG A 59 7.17 2.00 11.07
N ASP A 60 6.33 2.87 11.63
CA ASP A 60 5.33 2.46 12.61
C ASP A 60 4.21 1.65 11.93
N LEU A 61 3.76 2.09 10.75
CA LEU A 61 2.78 1.35 9.96
C LEU A 61 3.30 -0.03 9.54
N ALA A 62 4.57 -0.11 9.13
CA ALA A 62 5.19 -1.39 8.80
C ALA A 62 5.31 -2.31 10.03
N ASN A 63 5.65 -1.77 11.20
CA ASN A 63 5.67 -2.55 12.45
C ASN A 63 4.27 -3.03 12.82
N ASP A 64 3.26 -2.16 12.72
CA ASP A 64 1.87 -2.53 13.01
C ASP A 64 1.39 -3.66 12.09
N LEU A 65 1.74 -3.61 10.80
CA LEU A 65 1.41 -4.68 9.86
C LEU A 65 2.09 -6.01 10.24
N LEU A 66 3.40 -5.96 10.53
CA LEU A 66 4.19 -7.15 10.90
C LEU A 66 3.73 -7.79 12.22
N ASN A 67 3.13 -7.01 13.12
CA ASN A 67 2.59 -7.49 14.39
C ASN A 67 1.09 -7.82 14.32
N GLU A 68 0.47 -7.76 13.13
CA GLU A 68 -0.97 -7.96 12.95
C GLU A 68 -1.85 -6.97 13.76
N THR A 69 -1.29 -5.82 14.15
CA THR A 69 -1.95 -4.75 14.91
C THR A 69 -2.34 -3.55 14.05
N LEU A 70 -2.11 -3.61 12.73
CA LEU A 70 -2.49 -2.53 11.82
C LEU A 70 -4.02 -2.38 11.81
N VAL A 71 -4.47 -1.26 12.38
CA VAL A 71 -5.87 -0.85 12.28
C VAL A 71 -6.11 -0.34 10.87
N ALA A 72 -6.56 -1.22 9.98
CA ALA A 72 -7.12 -0.86 8.69
C ALA A 72 -8.55 -0.33 8.92
N GLY A 73 -8.75 0.97 8.81
CA GLY A 73 -10.07 1.60 8.87
C GLY A 73 -10.94 1.30 7.64
N ALA A 74 -12.14 1.88 7.62
CA ALA A 74 -12.97 1.88 6.41
C ALA A 74 -12.21 2.53 5.25
N ASN A 75 -12.26 1.93 4.06
CA ASN A 75 -11.69 2.54 2.86
C ASN A 75 -12.43 3.86 2.60
N TYR A 76 -11.79 5.00 2.81
CA TYR A 76 -12.37 6.32 2.56
C TYR A 76 -12.46 6.62 1.06
N CYS A 77 -13.15 5.77 0.29
CA CYS A 77 -13.45 5.95 -1.12
C CYS A 77 -14.93 5.67 -1.38
N ASP A 78 -15.80 6.39 -0.67
CA ASP A 78 -17.19 6.59 -1.06
C ASP A 78 -17.42 8.10 -1.20
N HIS A 79 -17.24 8.60 -2.43
CA HIS A 79 -17.87 9.84 -2.87
C HIS A 79 -18.03 9.88 -4.38
#